data_AF-A0AAD5XCX3-F1
#
_entry.id   AF-A0AAD5XCX3-F1
#
_cell.length_a   1.000
_cell.length_b   1.000
_cell.length_c   1.000
_cell.angle_alpha   90.00
_cell.angle_beta   90.00
_cell.angle_gamma   90.00
#
_symmetry.space_group_name_H-M   'P 1'
#
loop_
_entity.id
_entity.type
_entity.pdbx_description
1 polymer ?
#
loop_
_entity_poly.entity_id
_entity_poly.type
_entity_poly.pdbx_seq_one_letter_code
_entity_poly.pdbx_strand_id
1 'polypeptide(L)'
;MAWVLRDDDKNASIDPSAPLMDTLNYWVARMHPIIKSKKRVIMAVCNRIGGENGTNFCGSSCVLEFKDGEVKLLDACGFNEERFLTVEINDF
;
A
#
# COMPACT_ATOMS: atom_id res chain seq x y z
N MET A 1 6.18 -6.22 -5.62
CA MET A 1 5.17 -7.29 -5.84
C MET A 1 4.17 -6.79 -6.90
N ALA A 2 3.26 -7.64 -7.39
CA ALA A 2 2.25 -7.25 -8.36
C ALA A 2 0.88 -7.78 -7.91
N TRP A 3 0.13 -6.95 -7.19
CA TRP A 3 -1.20 -7.28 -6.68
C TRP A 3 -2.27 -6.84 -7.63
N VAL A 4 -3.28 -7.69 -7.76
CA VAL A 4 -4.35 -7.55 -8.74
C VAL A 4 -5.41 -6.58 -8.22
N LEU A 5 -5.88 -5.71 -9.10
CA LEU A 5 -7.04 -4.85 -8.90
C LEU A 5 -8.31 -5.72 -8.88
N ARG A 6 -9.08 -5.64 -7.80
CA ARG A 6 -10.32 -6.40 -7.65
C ARG A 6 -11.35 -5.94 -8.68
N ASP A 7 -12.23 -6.83 -9.10
CA ASP A 7 -13.25 -6.49 -10.09
C ASP A 7 -14.25 -5.44 -9.59
N ASP A 8 -14.54 -5.43 -8.28
CA ASP A 8 -15.39 -4.40 -7.66
C ASP A 8 -14.76 -3.01 -7.77
N ASP A 9 -13.45 -2.91 -7.53
CA ASP A 9 -12.69 -1.66 -7.62
C ASP A 9 -12.53 -1.17 -9.06
N LYS A 10 -12.49 -2.08 -10.05
CA LYS A 10 -12.43 -1.71 -11.48
C LYS A 10 -13.66 -0.94 -11.94
N ASN A 11 -14.82 -1.27 -11.38
CA ASN A 11 -16.10 -0.74 -11.81
C ASN A 11 -16.60 0.41 -10.93
N ALA A 12 -15.92 0.67 -9.82
CA ALA A 12 -16.23 1.76 -8.92
C ALA A 12 -15.65 3.08 -9.44
N SER A 13 -16.39 4.18 -9.25
CA SER A 13 -15.94 5.54 -9.54
C SER A 13 -14.94 6.02 -8.47
N ILE A 14 -13.80 5.35 -8.35
CA ILE A 14 -12.73 5.68 -7.41
C ILE A 14 -11.81 6.70 -8.07
N ASP A 15 -11.39 7.72 -7.31
CA ASP A 15 -10.36 8.64 -7.73
C ASP A 15 -9.05 7.87 -8.00
N PRO A 16 -8.51 7.88 -9.26
CA PRO A 16 -7.27 7.19 -9.60
C PRO A 16 -6.05 7.60 -8.77
N SER A 17 -6.06 8.81 -8.21
CA SER A 17 -5.01 9.35 -7.34
C SER A 17 -5.15 8.91 -5.88
N ALA A 18 -6.28 8.31 -5.50
CA ALA A 18 -6.48 7.76 -4.17
C ALA A 18 -5.94 6.31 -4.08
N PRO A 19 -5.36 5.92 -2.94
CA PRO A 19 -5.00 4.53 -2.68
C PRO A 19 -6.23 3.66 -2.40
N LEU A 20 -6.15 2.36 -2.70
CA LEU A 20 -7.20 1.40 -2.33
C LEU A 20 -7.05 0.94 -0.88
N MET A 21 -7.81 1.56 0.02
CA MET A 21 -7.72 1.29 1.47
C MET A 21 -7.95 -0.18 1.84
N ASP A 22 -8.85 -0.89 1.16
CA ASP A 22 -9.08 -2.32 1.41
C ASP A 22 -7.89 -3.19 1.06
N THR A 23 -7.10 -2.78 0.07
CA THR A 23 -5.85 -3.46 -0.29
C THR A 23 -4.78 -3.19 0.77
N LEU A 24 -4.64 -1.94 1.22
CA LEU A 24 -3.71 -1.57 2.29
C LEU A 24 -4.07 -2.29 3.60
N ASN A 25 -5.35 -2.30 3.99
CA ASN A 25 -5.84 -3.01 5.16
C ASN A 25 -5.56 -4.51 5.08
N TYR A 26 -5.75 -5.12 3.90
CA TYR A 26 -5.38 -6.52 3.69
C TYR A 26 -3.87 -6.72 3.90
N TRP A 27 -3.01 -5.87 3.33
CA TRP A 27 -1.56 -5.96 3.53
C TRP A 27 -1.19 -5.85 5.02
N VAL A 28 -1.76 -4.86 5.72
CA VAL A 28 -1.55 -4.67 7.17
C VAL A 28 -2.00 -5.89 7.97
N ALA A 29 -3.18 -6.45 7.68
CA ALA A 29 -3.68 -7.64 8.37
C ALA A 29 -2.75 -8.85 8.20
N ARG A 30 -2.10 -9.00 7.04
CA ARG A 30 -1.11 -10.06 6.78
C ARG A 30 0.21 -9.84 7.53
N MET A 31 0.45 -8.63 8.04
CA MET A 31 1.63 -8.27 8.85
C MET A 31 1.40 -8.39 10.35
N HIS A 32 0.41 -9.17 10.80
CA HIS A 32 0.15 -9.41 12.23
C HIS A 32 1.38 -9.77 13.09
N PRO A 33 2.35 -10.58 12.60
CA PRO A 33 3.58 -10.84 13.36
C PRO A 33 4.43 -9.57 13.59
N ILE A 34 4.44 -8.64 12.63
CA ILE A 34 5.15 -7.36 12.72
C ILE A 34 4.42 -6.42 13.68
N ILE A 35 3.08 -6.38 13.62
CA ILE A 35 2.27 -5.59 14.57
C ILE A 35 2.56 -6.00 16.01
N LYS A 36 2.77 -7.29 16.28
CA LYS A 36 3.13 -7.82 17.62
C LYS A 36 4.59 -7.60 18.02
N SER A 37 5.43 -7.15 17.10
CA SER A 37 6.85 -6.91 17.36
C SER A 37 7.03 -5.69 18.27
N LYS A 38 8.04 -5.75 19.15
CA LYS A 38 8.50 -4.58 19.92
C LYS A 38 9.46 -3.68 19.13
N LYS A 39 9.88 -4.12 17.94
CA LYS A 39 10.79 -3.35 17.08
C LYS A 39 9.97 -2.41 16.19
N ARG A 40 10.44 -1.17 16.06
CA ARG A 40 10.00 -0.27 14.99
C ARG A 40 10.38 -0.87 13.64
N VAL A 41 9.43 -0.96 12.72
CA VAL A 41 9.66 -1.45 11.35
C VAL A 41 9.06 -0.48 10.35
N ILE A 42 9.86 -0.09 9.36
CA ILE A 42 9.39 0.66 8.19
C ILE A 42 9.24 -0.33 7.03
N MET A 43 8.05 -0.39 6.46
CA MET A 43 7.74 -1.26 5.32
C MET A 43 7.43 -0.40 4.10
N ALA A 44 8.23 -0.55 3.05
CA ALA A 44 7.93 0.02 1.74
C ALA A 44 7.26 -1.04 0.85
N VAL A 45 6.08 -0.72 0.33
CA VAL A 45 5.35 -1.54 -0.63
C VAL A 45 5.45 -0.89 -2.01
N CYS A 46 6.14 -1.56 -2.92
CA CYS A 46 6.23 -1.15 -4.32
C CYS A 46 5.38 -2.11 -5.17
N ASN A 47 4.25 -1.61 -5.64
CA ASN A 47 3.30 -2.34 -6.44
C ASN A 47 3.04 -1.63 -7.77
N ARG A 48 2.99 -2.41 -8.84
CA ARG A 48 2.81 -1.87 -10.20
C ARG A 48 1.37 -1.36 -10.42
N ILE A 49 1.23 -0.48 -11.39
CA ILE A 49 -0.06 -0.02 -11.94
C ILE A 49 -0.30 -0.60 -13.34
N GLY A 50 -1.42 -0.22 -13.96
CA GLY A 50 -1.76 -0.58 -15.34
C GLY A 50 -2.27 -2.02 -15.49
N GLY A 51 -2.29 -2.50 -16.74
CA GLY A 51 -2.80 -3.83 -17.08
C GLY A 51 -1.92 -4.58 -18.07
N GLU A 52 -1.86 -5.90 -17.94
CA GLU A 52 -1.10 -6.80 -18.79
C GLU A 52 -1.85 -8.13 -18.96
N ASN A 53 -2.04 -8.58 -20.20
CA ASN A 53 -2.72 -9.85 -20.53
C ASN A 53 -4.06 -10.04 -19.80
N GLY A 54 -4.87 -8.98 -19.72
CA GLY A 54 -6.19 -9.02 -19.05
C GLY A 54 -6.14 -8.89 -17.52
N THR A 55 -4.96 -8.76 -16.92
CA THR A 55 -4.80 -8.55 -15.46
C THR A 55 -4.48 -7.08 -15.19
N ASN A 56 -5.30 -6.41 -14.38
CA ASN A 56 -5.02 -5.05 -13.90
C ASN A 56 -4.41 -5.11 -12.51
N PHE A 57 -3.49 -4.19 -12.21
CA PHE A 57 -2.80 -4.12 -10.94
C PHE A 57 -3.29 -2.96 -10.09
N CYS A 58 -3.26 -3.14 -8.77
CA CYS A 58 -3.92 -2.23 -7.84
C CYS A 58 -3.06 -1.04 -7.39
N GLY A 59 -1.86 -0.83 -7.94
CA GLY A 59 -1.00 0.29 -7.58
C GLY A 59 -0.87 0.43 -6.07
N SER A 60 -1.21 1.62 -5.56
CA SER A 60 -1.31 1.89 -4.12
C SER A 60 0.00 1.65 -3.38
N SER A 61 1.14 1.86 -4.07
CA SER A 61 2.46 1.79 -3.44
C SER A 61 2.49 2.72 -2.22
N CYS A 62 3.05 2.27 -1.11
CA CYS A 62 2.96 3.00 0.15
C CYS A 62 4.13 2.73 1.08
N VAL A 63 4.28 3.60 2.10
CA VAL A 63 5.19 3.35 3.21
C VAL A 63 4.40 3.31 4.51
N LEU A 64 4.58 2.21 5.25
CA LEU A 64 3.94 1.95 6.53
C LEU A 64 4.99 1.93 7.64
N GLU A 65 4.66 2.51 8.78
CA GLU A 65 5.40 2.38 10.03
C GLU A 65 4.64 1.48 10.99
N PHE A 66 5.33 0.48 11.52
CA PHE A 66 4.85 -0.40 12.59
C PHE A 66 5.62 -0.09 13.86
N LYS A 67 4.91 0.28 14.93
CA LYS A 67 5.52 0.62 16.23
C LYS A 67 4.52 0.40 17.35
N ASP A 68 4.92 -0.32 18.39
CA ASP A 68 4.15 -0.48 19.64
C ASP A 68 2.71 -1.00 19.45
N GLY A 69 2.49 -1.92 18.50
CA GLY A 69 1.17 -2.46 18.19
C GLY A 69 0.32 -1.59 17.25
N GLU A 70 0.84 -0.43 16.85
CA GLU A 70 0.18 0.50 15.94
C GLU A 70 0.79 0.43 14.53
N VAL A 71 -0.04 0.80 13.56
CA VAL A 71 0.36 0.92 12.16
C VAL A 71 -0.02 2.30 11.66
N LYS A 72 0.97 3.01 11.12
CA LYS A 72 0.80 4.35 10.57
C LYS A 72 1.11 4.32 9.08
N LEU A 73 0.19 4.83 8.26
CA LEU A 73 0.46 5.14 6.86
C LEU A 73 1.25 6.46 6.78
N LEU A 74 2.49 6.39 6.30
CA LEU A 74 3.34 7.57 6.16
C LEU A 74 3.01 8.33 4.86
N ASP A 75 2.88 7.61 3.75
CA ASP A 75 2.41 8.12 2.46
C ASP A 75 1.95 6.95 1.56
N ALA A 76 1.13 7.25 0.55
CA ALA A 76 0.73 6.32 -0.50
C ALA A 76 0.57 7.02 -1.85
N CYS A 77 0.85 6.29 -2.93
CA CYS A 77 0.44 6.64 -4.27
C CYS A 77 -1.02 6.24 -4.51
N GLY A 78 -1.62 6.84 -5.53
CA GLY A 78 -2.88 6.38 -6.09
C GLY A 78 -2.82 4.95 -6.63
N PHE A 79 -3.99 4.35 -6.81
CA PHE A 79 -4.08 2.99 -7.35
C PHE A 79 -3.78 2.93 -8.85
N ASN A 80 -3.83 4.07 -9.54
CA ASN A 80 -3.43 4.22 -10.93
C ASN A 80 -2.67 5.53 -11.16
N GLU A 81 -1.59 5.72 -10.40
CA GLU A 81 -0.72 6.90 -10.44
C GLU A 81 0.75 6.49 -10.66
N GLU A 82 1.41 7.10 -11.66
CA GLU A 82 2.87 7.01 -11.81
C GLU A 82 3.53 8.08 -10.94
N ARG A 83 4.13 7.67 -9.81
CA ARG A 83 4.74 8.59 -8.85
C ARG A 83 5.98 7.99 -8.20
N PHE A 84 6.98 8.85 -7.96
CA PHE A 84 8.12 8.55 -7.08
C PHE A 84 7.78 9.00 -5.66
N LEU A 85 7.54 8.04 -4.76
CA LEU A 85 7.16 8.30 -3.38
C LEU A 85 8.41 8.39 -2.50
N THR A 86 8.52 9.48 -1.75
CA THR A 86 9.62 9.73 -0.81
C THR A 86 9.04 10.04 0.57
N VAL A 87 9.60 9.41 1.60
CA VAL A 87 9.30 9.74 2.99
C VAL A 87 10.61 9.95 3.75
N GLU A 88 10.61 10.92 4.66
CA GLU A 88 11.71 11.11 5.60
C GLU A 88 11.43 10.27 6.85
N ILE A 89 12.42 9.48 7.27
CA ILE A 89 12.35 8.69 8.50
C ILE A 89 13.30 9.31 9.50
N ASN A 90 12.74 10.10 10.41
CA ASN A 90 13.45 10.62 11.57
C ASN A 90 13.52 9.52 12.65
N ASP A 91 14.57 9.55 13.49
CA ASP A 91 14.90 8.68 14.66
C ASP A 91 16.21 7.86 14.51
N PHE A 92 17.34 8.54 14.32
CA PHE A 92 18.65 8.04 14.76
C PHE A 92 19.10 8.79 16.01
#